data_AF-A0A935PUN3-F1
#
_entry.id   AF-A0A935PUN3-F1
#
_cell.length_a   1.000
_cell.length_b   1.000
_cell.length_c   1.000
_cell.angle_alpha   90.00
_cell.angle_beta   90.00
_cell.angle_gamma   90.00
#
_symmetry.space_group_name_H-M   'P 1'
#
loop_
_entity.id
_entity.type
_entity.pdbx_description
1 polymer ?
#
loop_
_entity_poly.entity_id
_entity_poly.type
_entity_poly.pdbx_seq_one_letter_code
_entity_poly.pdbx_strand_id
1 'polypeptide(L)'
;MASVLLYPRDHSSLAQGEAMKKTLVITLAAVGATGALGQQPQTPPAGRLLASNCFQCHGTDGKGSGTFERLAGKSSNEIYNELREMKAENKRGEIMTIHAVGYTDVQLRAIADYFARQR
;
A
#
# COMPACT_ATOMS: atom_id res chain seq x y z
N MET A 1 1.93 -2.76 -41.02
CA MET A 1 3.18 -3.29 -40.43
C MET A 1 4.17 -2.16 -40.44
N ALA A 2 4.20 -1.37 -39.36
CA ALA A 2 4.84 -0.06 -39.32
C ALA A 2 6.08 -0.10 -38.42
N SER A 3 7.19 0.35 -39.00
CA SER A 3 8.19 1.21 -38.36
C SER A 3 8.89 0.69 -37.11
N VAL A 4 10.02 0.01 -37.30
CA VAL A 4 11.12 0.00 -36.32
C VAL A 4 12.34 0.57 -37.01
N LEU A 5 12.57 1.87 -36.86
CA LEU A 5 13.86 2.52 -37.06
C LEU A 5 13.80 3.92 -36.43
N LEU A 6 14.84 4.23 -35.64
CA LEU A 6 15.21 5.50 -35.00
C LEU A 6 14.48 5.89 -33.71
N TYR A 7 15.17 5.76 -32.57
CA TYR A 7 15.66 6.96 -31.88
C TYR A 7 16.82 6.62 -30.91
N PRO A 8 18.06 7.09 -31.18
CA PRO A 8 19.13 7.05 -30.20
C PRO A 8 19.03 8.20 -29.17
N ARG A 9 19.87 8.01 -28.16
CA ARG A 9 20.05 8.69 -26.89
C ARG A 9 20.27 10.22 -26.97
N ASP A 10 20.15 10.80 -25.78
CA ASP A 10 20.75 12.02 -25.23
C ASP A 10 20.21 13.42 -25.62
N HIS A 11 19.73 14.11 -24.59
CA HIS A 11 19.74 15.56 -24.46
C HIS A 11 20.23 15.87 -23.05
N SER A 12 21.54 15.67 -22.85
CA SER A 12 22.27 16.25 -21.73
C SER A 12 23.27 17.25 -22.29
N SER A 13 23.24 18.44 -21.72
CA SER A 13 24.26 19.47 -21.85
C SER A 13 24.16 20.38 -23.08
N LEU A 14 24.52 21.65 -22.84
CA LEU A 14 24.77 22.74 -23.80
C LEU A 14 23.56 23.56 -24.24
N ALA A 15 23.13 24.51 -23.39
CA ALA A 15 23.01 25.93 -23.77
C ALA A 15 22.27 26.73 -22.68
N GLN A 16 22.96 27.05 -21.58
CA GLN A 16 22.59 28.20 -20.73
C GLN A 16 23.85 29.05 -20.56
N GLY A 17 24.18 29.77 -21.62
CA GLY A 17 25.16 30.84 -21.60
C GLY A 17 24.51 32.14 -21.13
N GLU A 18 25.17 32.77 -20.17
CA GLU A 18 25.41 34.22 -20.19
C GLU A 18 24.18 35.14 -20.03
N ALA A 19 23.70 35.28 -18.78
CA ALA A 19 23.13 36.54 -18.34
C ALA A 19 23.62 36.90 -16.93
N MET A 20 24.95 36.90 -16.78
CA MET A 20 25.69 37.61 -15.75
C MET A 20 25.48 39.12 -15.94
N LYS A 21 24.39 39.68 -15.43
CA LYS A 21 24.25 41.14 -15.22
C LYS A 21 23.71 41.40 -13.82
N LYS A 22 24.65 41.55 -12.89
CA LYS A 22 24.66 42.53 -11.79
C LYS A 22 23.28 43.01 -11.33
N THR A 23 22.77 42.45 -10.24
CA THR A 23 22.16 43.25 -9.16
C THR A 23 22.37 42.51 -7.85
N LEU A 24 23.42 42.97 -7.18
CA LEU A 24 23.72 42.84 -5.77
C LEU A 24 22.48 43.13 -4.91
N VAL A 25 21.92 42.11 -4.24
CA VAL A 25 21.31 42.25 -2.90
C VAL A 25 21.55 40.93 -2.16
N ILE A 26 22.64 40.85 -1.41
CA ILE A 26 22.86 39.81 -0.39
C ILE A 26 22.26 40.38 0.90
N THR A 27 21.00 40.05 1.18
CA THR A 27 20.44 40.13 2.53
C THR A 27 20.16 38.72 3.02
N LEU A 28 21.09 38.25 3.84
CA LEU A 28 21.04 37.01 4.59
C LEU A 28 20.00 37.16 5.71
N ALA A 29 18.81 36.58 5.55
CA ALA A 29 17.87 36.35 6.63
C ALA A 29 17.62 34.84 6.74
N ALA A 30 18.00 34.30 7.90
CA ALA A 30 18.08 32.88 8.19
C ALA A 30 16.76 32.12 7.94
N VAL A 31 16.83 31.12 7.06
CA VAL A 31 15.78 30.12 6.86
C VAL A 31 15.82 29.16 8.05
N GLY A 32 15.09 29.49 9.11
CA GLY A 32 14.81 28.60 10.23
C GLY A 32 13.52 27.81 9.99
N ALA A 33 13.45 27.02 8.92
CA ALA A 33 12.37 26.05 8.74
C ALA A 33 12.76 24.77 9.49
N THR A 34 12.57 24.76 10.81
CA THR A 34 12.53 23.49 11.56
C THR A 34 11.35 22.70 11.01
N GLY A 35 11.66 21.72 10.16
CA GLY A 35 10.69 20.77 9.66
C GLY A 35 10.05 20.05 10.84
N ALA A 36 8.79 20.38 11.13
CA ALA A 36 7.92 19.44 11.78
C ALA A 36 7.76 18.28 10.79
N LEU A 37 8.54 17.20 10.98
CA LEU A 37 8.19 15.89 10.49
C LEU A 37 6.93 15.45 11.25
N GLY A 38 5.81 16.07 10.91
CA GLY A 38 4.50 15.54 11.26
C GLY A 38 4.39 14.21 10.52
N GLN A 39 4.60 13.10 11.24
CA GLN A 39 4.18 11.80 10.77
C GLN A 39 2.67 11.90 10.55
N GLN A 40 2.26 12.13 9.30
CA GLN A 40 0.84 12.16 8.98
C GLN A 40 0.26 10.82 9.42
N PRO A 41 -0.86 10.81 10.17
CA PRO A 41 -1.57 9.57 10.48
C PRO A 41 -1.84 8.87 9.15
N GLN A 42 -1.11 7.78 8.89
CA GLN A 42 -1.36 6.97 7.72
C GLN A 42 -2.70 6.30 8.00
N THR A 43 -3.78 6.91 7.51
CA THR A 43 -5.10 6.29 7.59
C THR A 43 -4.94 4.94 6.91
N PRO A 44 -5.09 3.81 7.64
CA PRO A 44 -4.91 2.50 7.03
C PRO A 44 -5.81 2.42 5.80
N PRO A 45 -5.34 1.82 4.69
CA PRO A 45 -6.15 1.69 3.48
C PRO A 45 -7.53 1.17 3.86
N ALA A 46 -8.59 1.74 3.28
CA ALA A 46 -9.96 1.38 3.63
C ALA A 46 -10.11 -0.14 3.67
N GLY A 47 -10.73 -0.70 4.73
CA GLY A 47 -10.79 -2.15 4.96
C GLY A 47 -11.29 -2.95 3.75
N ARG A 48 -12.16 -2.36 2.93
CA ARG A 48 -12.60 -2.92 1.64
C ARG A 48 -11.46 -3.14 0.63
N LEU A 49 -10.55 -2.17 0.49
CA LEU A 49 -9.41 -2.26 -0.44
C LEU A 49 -8.41 -3.33 -0.02
N LEU A 50 -8.23 -3.52 1.29
CA LEU A 50 -7.41 -4.61 1.80
C LEU A 50 -8.11 -5.96 1.56
N ALA A 51 -9.41 -6.03 1.91
CA ALA A 51 -10.23 -7.23 1.79
C ALA A 51 -10.44 -7.69 0.33
N SER A 52 -10.37 -6.80 -0.66
CA SER A 52 -10.54 -7.19 -2.07
C SER A 52 -9.50 -8.20 -2.56
N ASN A 53 -8.31 -8.24 -1.93
CA ASN A 53 -7.29 -9.25 -2.24
C ASN A 53 -7.72 -10.67 -1.85
N CYS A 54 -8.68 -10.81 -0.93
CA CYS A 54 -9.15 -12.10 -0.43
C CYS A 54 -10.22 -12.72 -1.34
N PHE A 55 -10.88 -11.91 -2.20
CA PHE A 55 -12.07 -12.32 -2.94
C PHE A 55 -11.79 -13.40 -3.99
N GLN A 56 -10.56 -13.45 -4.50
CA GLN A 56 -10.15 -14.45 -5.49
C GLN A 56 -10.26 -15.88 -4.94
N CYS A 57 -10.09 -16.06 -3.63
CA CYS A 57 -10.18 -17.37 -2.98
C CYS A 57 -11.47 -17.50 -2.17
N HIS A 58 -11.82 -16.50 -1.36
CA HIS A 58 -12.97 -16.56 -0.45
C HIS A 58 -14.29 -16.05 -1.08
N GLY A 59 -14.32 -15.87 -2.40
CA GLY A 59 -15.47 -15.36 -3.13
C GLY A 59 -15.69 -13.85 -2.94
N THR A 60 -16.49 -13.25 -3.82
CA THR A 60 -16.85 -11.84 -3.75
C THR A 60 -17.45 -11.49 -2.40
N ASP A 61 -16.91 -10.45 -1.75
CA ASP A 61 -17.28 -10.04 -0.39
C ASP A 61 -17.11 -11.11 0.69
N GLY A 62 -16.33 -12.16 0.43
CA GLY A 62 -16.06 -13.22 1.40
C GLY A 62 -17.19 -14.25 1.52
N LYS A 63 -18.05 -14.39 0.50
CA LYS A 63 -19.21 -15.30 0.52
C LYS A 63 -18.87 -16.80 0.46
N GLY A 64 -17.58 -17.15 0.39
CA GLY A 64 -17.09 -18.50 0.20
C GLY A 64 -17.03 -18.86 -1.28
N SER A 65 -16.13 -19.78 -1.63
CA SER A 65 -16.01 -20.30 -3.00
C SER A 65 -15.47 -21.72 -2.97
N GLY A 66 -16.32 -22.69 -3.29
CA GLY A 66 -15.96 -24.11 -3.41
C GLY A 66 -15.22 -24.63 -2.18
N THR A 67 -13.90 -24.70 -2.28
CA THR A 67 -12.97 -25.21 -1.25
C THR A 67 -12.65 -24.21 -0.13
N PHE A 68 -12.78 -22.91 -0.38
CA PHE A 68 -12.44 -21.87 0.59
C PHE A 68 -13.67 -21.46 1.40
N GLU A 69 -13.46 -21.34 2.72
CA GLU A 69 -14.54 -21.00 3.64
C GLU A 69 -15.11 -19.59 3.42
N ARG A 70 -16.30 -19.39 3.96
CA ARG A 70 -17.00 -18.11 4.00
C ARG A 70 -16.45 -17.23 5.13
N LEU A 71 -16.02 -16.02 4.78
CA LEU A 71 -15.57 -14.99 5.72
C LEU A 71 -16.68 -14.00 6.10
N ALA A 72 -17.62 -13.76 5.19
CA ALA A 72 -18.72 -12.83 5.40
C ALA A 72 -19.51 -13.20 6.66
N GLY A 73 -19.77 -12.22 7.54
CA GLY A 73 -20.60 -12.41 8.73
C GLY A 73 -19.95 -13.22 9.86
N LYS A 74 -18.70 -13.69 9.72
CA LYS A 74 -17.89 -14.10 10.89
C LYS A 74 -17.60 -12.88 11.76
N SER A 75 -17.38 -13.08 13.06
CA SER A 75 -17.06 -11.96 13.93
C SER A 75 -15.68 -11.36 13.60
N SER A 76 -15.51 -10.06 13.77
CA SER A 76 -14.20 -9.42 13.53
C SER A 76 -13.10 -10.03 14.39
N ASN A 77 -13.38 -10.34 15.65
CA ASN A 77 -12.40 -10.97 16.54
C ASN A 77 -11.99 -12.37 16.07
N GLU A 78 -12.92 -13.17 15.56
CA GLU A 78 -12.63 -14.51 15.03
C GLU A 78 -11.65 -14.42 13.86
N ILE A 79 -11.99 -13.64 12.83
CA ILE A 79 -11.15 -13.45 11.64
C ILE A 79 -9.79 -12.85 12.02
N TYR A 80 -9.77 -11.83 12.88
CA TYR A 80 -8.53 -11.18 13.30
C TYR A 80 -7.61 -12.15 14.06
N ASN A 81 -8.15 -12.95 14.98
CA ASN A 81 -7.34 -13.88 15.76
C ASN A 81 -6.79 -15.01 14.89
N GLU A 82 -7.60 -15.57 13.98
CA GLU A 82 -7.16 -16.60 13.03
C GLU A 82 -6.02 -16.08 12.14
N LEU A 83 -6.18 -14.90 11.53
CA LEU A 83 -5.12 -14.30 10.70
C LEU A 83 -3.86 -13.99 11.51
N ARG A 84 -4.00 -13.53 12.75
CA ARG A 84 -2.86 -13.24 13.64
C ARG A 84 -2.13 -14.53 14.03
N GLU A 85 -2.86 -15.61 14.30
CA GLU A 85 -2.31 -16.92 14.60
C GLU A 85 -1.54 -17.47 13.40
N MET A 86 -2.14 -17.48 12.20
CA MET A 86 -1.45 -17.88 10.96
C MET A 86 -0.18 -17.05 10.72
N LYS A 87 -0.24 -15.73 10.94
CA LYS A 87 0.93 -14.85 10.86
C LYS A 87 2.02 -15.24 11.86
N ALA A 88 1.64 -15.59 13.10
CA ALA A 88 2.59 -15.95 14.16
C ALA A 88 3.21 -17.33 13.93
N GLU A 89 2.43 -18.29 13.47
CA GLU A 89 2.92 -19.63 13.13
C GLU A 89 3.91 -19.59 11.97
N ASN A 90 3.65 -18.74 10.96
CA ASN A 90 4.47 -18.62 9.76
C ASN A 90 4.79 -19.99 9.12
N LYS A 91 3.82 -20.91 9.20
CA LYS A 91 3.94 -22.29 8.73
C LYS A 91 4.12 -22.34 7.22
N ARG A 92 5.26 -22.90 6.80
CA ARG A 92 5.61 -23.06 5.39
C ARG A 92 4.65 -24.05 4.72
N GLY A 93 4.21 -23.74 3.50
CA GLY A 93 3.32 -24.59 2.72
C GLY A 93 1.82 -24.32 2.92
N GLU A 94 1.45 -23.46 3.87
CA GLU A 94 0.07 -23.03 4.05
C GLU A 94 -0.18 -21.69 3.37
N ILE A 95 -1.13 -21.66 2.43
CA ILE A 95 -1.37 -20.51 1.57
C ILE A 95 -1.78 -19.26 2.37
N MET A 96 -2.68 -19.42 3.35
CA MET A 96 -3.18 -18.28 4.14
C MET A 96 -2.12 -17.71 5.06
N THR A 97 -1.18 -18.51 5.52
CA THR A 97 -0.04 -18.04 6.31
C THR A 97 0.83 -17.07 5.52
N ILE A 98 1.10 -17.36 4.24
CA ILE A 98 1.85 -16.43 3.35
C ILE A 98 1.09 -15.11 3.13
N HIS A 99 -0.24 -15.16 3.07
CA HIS A 99 -1.04 -13.94 2.97
C HIS A 99 -1.08 -13.15 4.29
N ALA A 100 -1.23 -13.83 5.42
CA ALA A 100 -1.32 -13.20 6.74
C ALA A 100 -0.03 -12.47 7.14
N VAL A 101 1.14 -13.00 6.80
CA VAL A 101 2.43 -12.35 7.10
C VAL A 101 2.61 -11.02 6.37
N GLY A 102 1.97 -10.83 5.21
CA GLY A 102 2.06 -9.63 4.38
C GLY A 102 1.30 -8.41 4.94
N TYR A 103 0.45 -8.59 5.95
CA TYR A 103 -0.33 -7.50 6.54
C TYR A 103 0.19 -7.11 7.92
N THR A 104 0.08 -5.83 8.26
CA THR A 104 0.27 -5.34 9.63
C THR A 104 -0.93 -5.69 10.51
N ASP A 105 -0.77 -5.65 11.83
CA ASP A 105 -1.86 -5.93 12.77
C ASP A 105 -3.09 -5.02 12.56
N VAL A 106 -2.83 -3.73 12.31
CA VAL A 106 -3.86 -2.73 11.98
C VAL A 106 -4.59 -3.09 10.68
N GLN A 107 -3.87 -3.57 9.67
CA GLN A 107 -4.47 -4.01 8.40
C GLN A 107 -5.31 -5.29 8.59
N LEU A 108 -4.82 -6.27 9.37
CA LEU A 108 -5.57 -7.48 9.69
C LEU A 108 -6.89 -7.14 10.37
N ARG A 109 -6.87 -6.20 11.32
CA ARG A 109 -8.09 -5.72 11.99
C ARG A 109 -9.04 -5.04 11.02
N ALA A 110 -8.53 -4.19 10.11
CA ALA A 110 -9.36 -3.53 9.11
C ALA A 110 -10.01 -4.53 8.12
N ILE A 111 -9.30 -5.60 7.76
CA ILE A 111 -9.83 -6.71 6.94
C ILE A 111 -10.93 -7.46 7.71
N ALA A 112 -10.67 -7.83 8.96
CA ALA A 112 -11.63 -8.54 9.79
C ALA A 112 -12.92 -7.73 10.02
N ASP A 113 -12.78 -6.45 10.33
CA ASP A 113 -13.90 -5.53 10.48
C ASP A 113 -14.72 -5.40 9.20
N TYR A 114 -14.08 -5.44 8.02
CA TYR A 114 -14.80 -5.42 6.75
C TYR A 114 -15.72 -6.63 6.63
N PHE A 115 -15.17 -7.84 6.74
CA PHE A 115 -15.93 -9.08 6.56
C PHE A 115 -17.03 -9.28 7.60
N ALA A 116 -16.82 -8.81 8.83
CA ALA A 116 -17.84 -8.85 9.88
C ALA A 116 -19.10 -8.02 9.56
N ARG A 117 -18.99 -7.03 8.67
CA ARG A 117 -20.13 -6.22 8.19
C ARG A 117 -20.81 -6.82 6.95
N GLN A 118 -20.22 -7.83 6.33
CA GLN A 118 -20.77 -8.49 5.15
C GLN A 118 -21.77 -9.58 5.54
N ARG A 119 -22.65 -9.97 4.59
CA ARG A 119 -23.65 -11.04 4.76
C ARG A 119 -23.49 -12.12 3.70
#